data_AF-A0AAV4ZWL2-F1
#
_entry.id   AF-A0AAV4ZWL2-F1
#
_cell.length_a   1.000
_cell.length_b   1.000
_cell.length_c   1.000
_cell.angle_alpha   90.00
_cell.angle_beta   90.00
_cell.angle_gamma   90.00
#
_symmetry.space_group_name_H-M   'P 1'
#
loop_
_entity.id
_entity.type
_entity.pdbx_description
1 polymer ?
#
loop_
_entity_poly.entity_id
_entity_poly.type
_entity_poly.pdbx_seq_one_letter_code
_entity_poly.pdbx_strand_id
1 'polypeptide(L)'
;MIKLSSLATVDEVEAINAYRDGARRQHPAWATINADDLKVDYPRMRKHHLANEAVGRVAREKLGDIWLAPIAKRIFQTNDYEDSAAAMAELRCYGSLLEAGIEVRPIRKERTPTADFEFEVGGDIGIVEVATKLEPVDQTERARLIEQGQTPEGVLRTSFDTSGARVDLVAYAAHPFGAPDPMKPGDTTQTNAISKICGVKAKEKQAVEGRVSILWIDFRDLGLWPGVVSVCDTTPLMSGHNGTLSSGAFWYASYGWKGAPVFEEGDLGRQLVTPLAHHGRFDVDRTSPSRYSAVVICLEDAIVLFENPGASTPISTAVRLELARLPQFDLHHSVADWSPGDVAKSIALSRSLIETMRTNR
;
A
#
# COMPACT_ATOMS: atom_id res chain seq x y z
N MET A 1 27.35 5.37 7.09
CA MET A 1 26.16 4.57 6.73
C MET A 1 26.06 4.60 5.21
N ILE A 2 25.99 3.45 4.54
CA ILE A 2 25.78 3.39 3.09
C ILE A 2 24.36 3.88 2.83
N LYS A 3 24.21 4.83 1.89
CA LYS A 3 22.92 5.44 1.54
C LYS A 3 22.54 5.06 0.12
N LEU A 4 21.26 5.20 -0.22
CA LEU A 4 20.81 4.94 -1.59
C LEU A 4 21.57 5.81 -2.60
N SER A 5 21.80 7.09 -2.28
CA SER A 5 22.55 8.01 -3.14
C SER A 5 24.00 7.58 -3.40
N SER A 6 24.61 6.79 -2.51
CA SER A 6 25.98 6.27 -2.74
C SER A 6 26.05 5.10 -3.72
N LEU A 7 24.90 4.54 -4.10
CA LEU A 7 24.78 3.51 -5.13
C LEU A 7 24.53 4.09 -6.52
N ALA A 8 24.21 5.38 -6.61
CA ALA A 8 23.92 6.08 -7.86
C ALA A 8 25.18 6.75 -8.42
N THR A 9 25.26 6.80 -9.74
CA THR A 9 26.17 7.69 -10.48
C THR A 9 25.72 9.14 -10.39
N VAL A 10 26.62 10.08 -10.71
CA VAL A 10 26.29 11.51 -10.75
C VAL A 10 25.16 11.78 -11.74
N ASP A 11 25.24 11.20 -12.95
CA ASP A 11 24.23 11.36 -14.00
C ASP A 11 22.85 10.83 -13.57
N GLU A 12 22.81 9.71 -12.84
CA GLU A 12 21.55 9.17 -12.30
C GLU A 12 20.94 10.10 -11.24
N VAL A 13 21.75 10.66 -10.35
CA VAL A 13 21.28 11.65 -9.35
C VAL A 13 20.74 12.90 -10.05
N GLU A 14 21.45 13.41 -11.05
CA GLU A 14 21.00 14.55 -11.85
C GLU A 14 19.69 14.24 -12.58
N ALA A 15 19.58 13.08 -13.21
CA ALA A 15 18.36 12.64 -13.89
C ALA A 15 17.16 12.52 -12.93
N ILE A 16 17.38 11.95 -11.74
CA ILE A 16 16.34 11.83 -10.70
C ILE A 16 15.91 13.20 -10.18
N ASN A 17 16.86 14.12 -9.99
CA ASN A 17 16.57 15.49 -9.54
C ASN A 17 15.85 16.31 -10.61
N ALA A 18 16.16 16.08 -11.89
CA ALA A 18 15.50 16.69 -13.03
C ALA A 18 14.13 16.05 -13.34
N TYR A 19 13.85 14.85 -12.83
CA TYR A 19 12.58 14.17 -13.08
C TYR A 19 11.39 14.97 -12.54
N ARG A 20 10.45 15.24 -13.44
CA ARG A 20 9.16 15.86 -13.17
C ARG A 20 8.10 15.20 -14.03
N ASP A 21 7.02 14.76 -13.39
CA ASP A 21 5.82 14.23 -14.04
C ASP A 21 4.61 14.83 -13.32
N GLY A 22 3.72 15.55 -14.01
CA GLY A 22 2.59 16.22 -13.35
C GLY A 22 1.60 15.33 -12.62
N ALA A 23 1.61 14.04 -12.94
CA ALA A 23 0.78 13.03 -12.30
C ALA A 23 1.49 12.26 -11.19
N ARG A 24 2.82 12.32 -11.12
CA ARG A 24 3.60 11.55 -10.15
C ARG A 24 4.52 12.44 -9.30
N ARG A 25 4.57 13.74 -9.62
CA ARG A 25 5.46 14.80 -9.12
C ARG A 25 6.94 14.47 -9.28
N GLN A 26 7.47 13.69 -8.35
CA GLN A 26 8.88 13.41 -8.23
C GLN A 26 9.12 11.92 -8.45
N HIS A 27 10.36 11.59 -8.82
CA HIS A 27 10.77 10.21 -8.98
C HIS A 27 10.69 9.45 -7.63
N PRO A 28 10.38 8.14 -7.58
CA PRO A 28 10.19 7.39 -6.33
C PRO A 28 11.40 7.45 -5.39
N ALA A 29 12.61 7.47 -5.95
CA ALA A 29 13.85 7.58 -5.19
C ALA A 29 14.24 9.01 -4.77
N TRP A 30 13.59 10.05 -5.30
CA TRP A 30 14.02 11.46 -5.17
C TRP A 30 14.20 11.87 -3.70
N ALA A 31 13.18 11.66 -2.88
CA ALA A 31 13.21 12.09 -1.50
C ALA A 31 14.11 11.21 -0.61
N THR A 32 14.43 9.98 -1.04
CA THR A 32 15.42 9.12 -0.36
C THR A 32 16.84 9.57 -0.66
N ILE A 33 17.13 9.95 -1.91
CA ILE A 33 18.45 10.47 -2.33
C ILE A 33 18.74 11.83 -1.67
N ASN A 34 17.71 12.66 -1.53
CA ASN A 34 17.82 14.01 -0.96
C ASN A 34 17.53 14.09 0.55
N ALA A 35 17.35 12.94 1.24
CA ALA A 35 16.92 12.87 2.65
C ALA A 35 17.75 13.72 3.63
N ASP A 36 19.05 13.87 3.34
CA ASP A 36 19.99 14.58 4.19
C ASP A 36 20.42 15.94 3.62
N ASP A 37 19.89 16.35 2.46
CA ASP A 37 20.19 17.66 1.92
C ASP A 37 19.43 18.73 2.73
N LEU A 38 20.18 19.47 3.54
CA LEU A 38 19.64 20.55 4.37
C LEU A 38 19.11 21.73 3.54
N LYS A 39 19.44 21.80 2.24
CA LYS A 39 18.96 22.85 1.33
C LYS A 39 17.62 22.54 0.70
N VAL A 40 17.15 21.30 0.80
CA VAL A 40 15.85 20.90 0.24
C VAL A 40 14.81 21.07 1.34
N ASP A 41 13.97 22.09 1.20
CA ASP A 41 12.85 22.35 2.09
C ASP A 41 11.66 21.46 1.71
N TYR A 42 11.56 20.30 2.34
CA TYR A 42 10.43 19.38 2.17
C TYR A 42 10.14 18.61 3.45
N PRO A 43 8.89 18.14 3.66
CA PRO A 43 8.57 17.24 4.76
C PRO A 43 9.37 15.97 4.56
N ARG A 44 10.43 15.78 5.35
CA ARG A 44 11.22 14.54 5.35
C ARG A 44 10.31 13.42 5.83
N MET A 45 9.63 12.75 4.89
CA MET A 45 8.72 11.66 5.23
C MET A 45 9.53 10.49 5.78
N ARG A 46 9.07 9.90 6.88
CA ARG A 46 9.77 8.81 7.59
C ARG A 46 10.13 7.64 6.66
N LYS A 47 9.29 7.35 5.65
CA LYS A 47 9.56 6.33 4.61
C LYS A 47 10.91 6.47 3.91
N HIS A 48 11.44 7.69 3.76
CA HIS A 48 12.72 7.94 3.07
C HIS A 48 13.92 7.63 3.96
N HIS A 49 13.80 7.90 5.26
CA HIS A 49 14.78 7.49 6.24
C HIS A 49 14.88 5.96 6.30
N LEU A 50 13.73 5.28 6.37
CA LEU A 50 13.67 3.82 6.38
C LEU A 50 14.29 3.20 5.12
N ALA A 51 14.13 3.81 3.95
CA ALA A 51 14.77 3.32 2.73
C ALA A 51 16.31 3.45 2.78
N ASN A 52 16.86 4.52 3.35
CA ASN A 52 18.31 4.65 3.54
C ASN A 52 18.85 3.70 4.62
N GLU A 53 18.11 3.50 5.71
CA GLU A 53 18.44 2.50 6.73
C GLU A 53 18.42 1.08 6.14
N ALA A 54 17.43 0.77 5.30
CA ALA A 54 17.33 -0.48 4.57
C ALA A 54 18.58 -0.75 3.72
N VAL A 55 19.07 0.23 2.95
CA VAL A 55 20.32 0.10 2.17
C VAL A 55 21.50 -0.27 3.09
N GLY A 56 21.66 0.46 4.20
CA GLY A 56 22.74 0.21 5.15
C GLY A 56 22.67 -1.15 5.82
N ARG A 57 21.46 -1.69 6.05
CA ARG A 57 21.24 -3.05 6.59
C ARG A 57 21.54 -4.11 5.54
N VAL A 58 20.95 -4.00 4.36
CA VAL A 58 21.13 -4.98 3.28
C VAL A 58 22.59 -5.09 2.87
N ALA A 59 23.34 -3.98 2.80
CA ALA A 59 24.76 -4.00 2.46
C ALA A 59 25.64 -4.77 3.48
N ARG A 60 25.15 -5.01 4.70
CA ARG A 60 25.85 -5.82 5.71
C ARG A 60 25.53 -7.31 5.59
N GLU A 61 24.48 -7.67 4.87
CA GLU A 61 24.11 -9.06 4.66
C GLU A 61 25.06 -9.76 3.69
N LYS A 62 25.17 -11.08 3.86
CA LYS A 62 25.97 -11.91 2.95
C LYS A 62 25.37 -11.82 1.54
N LEU A 63 26.18 -11.44 0.55
CA LEU A 63 25.75 -11.17 -0.83
C LEU A 63 24.79 -9.96 -0.97
N GLY A 64 24.65 -9.14 0.06
CA GLY A 64 23.82 -7.94 0.05
C GLY A 64 24.15 -6.98 -1.10
N ASP A 65 25.44 -6.70 -1.31
CA ASP A 65 25.91 -5.85 -2.42
C ASP A 65 25.56 -6.42 -3.80
N ILE A 66 25.60 -7.75 -3.95
CA ILE A 66 25.25 -8.43 -5.20
C ILE A 66 23.77 -8.29 -5.50
N TRP A 67 22.92 -8.28 -4.48
CA TRP A 67 21.48 -8.03 -4.62
C TRP A 67 21.16 -6.54 -4.81
N LEU A 68 21.85 -5.65 -4.09
CA LEU A 68 21.64 -4.21 -4.17
C LEU A 68 22.00 -3.66 -5.56
N ALA A 69 23.05 -4.15 -6.20
CA ALA A 69 23.48 -3.64 -7.52
C ALA A 69 22.38 -3.70 -8.60
N PRO A 70 21.71 -4.83 -8.89
CA PRO A 70 20.61 -4.87 -9.85
C PRO A 70 19.35 -4.14 -9.37
N ILE A 71 19.08 -4.09 -8.06
CA ILE A 71 17.95 -3.35 -7.50
C ILE A 71 18.15 -1.84 -7.66
N ALA A 72 19.35 -1.32 -7.38
CA ALA A 72 19.70 0.07 -7.56
C ALA A 72 19.46 0.54 -9.00
N LYS A 73 19.84 -0.28 -9.99
CA LYS A 73 19.56 0.00 -11.42
C LYS A 73 18.08 0.17 -11.71
N ARG A 74 17.22 -0.68 -11.13
CA ARG A 74 15.76 -0.57 -11.27
C ARG A 74 15.23 0.66 -10.53
N ILE A 75 15.77 0.94 -9.35
CA ILE A 75 15.37 2.12 -8.57
C ILE A 75 15.67 3.40 -9.35
N PHE A 76 16.84 3.53 -9.98
CA PHE A 76 17.28 4.79 -10.62
C PHE A 76 16.78 5.03 -12.04
N GLN A 77 16.00 4.11 -12.62
CA GLN A 77 15.49 4.28 -13.97
C GLN A 77 14.40 5.37 -14.02
N THR A 78 14.53 6.31 -14.94
CA THR A 78 13.59 7.44 -15.08
C THR A 78 12.51 7.21 -16.15
N ASN A 79 12.67 6.18 -16.98
CA ASN A 79 11.74 5.82 -18.06
C ASN A 79 10.63 4.86 -17.60
N ASP A 80 10.79 4.17 -16.48
CA ASP A 80 9.80 3.26 -15.90
C ASP A 80 9.62 3.53 -14.40
N TYR A 81 8.72 4.46 -14.10
CA TYR A 81 8.36 4.80 -12.72
C TYR A 81 7.77 3.60 -11.96
N GLU A 82 7.05 2.71 -12.65
CA GLU A 82 6.34 1.62 -11.97
C GLU A 82 7.31 0.57 -11.47
N ASP A 83 8.30 0.20 -12.30
CA ASP A 83 9.37 -0.68 -11.87
C ASP A 83 10.31 -0.01 -10.85
N SER A 84 10.55 1.30 -10.95
CA SER A 84 11.28 2.05 -9.91
C SER A 84 10.56 2.01 -8.56
N ALA A 85 9.25 2.27 -8.53
CA ALA A 85 8.45 2.21 -7.31
C ALA A 85 8.37 0.77 -6.75
N ALA A 86 8.24 -0.23 -7.61
CA ALA A 86 8.27 -1.64 -7.23
C ALA A 86 9.61 -2.02 -6.59
N ALA A 87 10.74 -1.61 -7.19
CA ALA A 87 12.06 -1.86 -6.63
C ALA A 87 12.30 -1.12 -5.29
N MET A 88 11.73 0.08 -5.13
CA MET A 88 11.73 0.79 -3.85
C MET A 88 10.93 0.04 -2.77
N ALA A 89 9.78 -0.55 -3.11
CA ALA A 89 9.03 -1.38 -2.17
C ALA A 89 9.77 -2.67 -1.79
N GLU A 90 10.42 -3.33 -2.76
CA GLU A 90 11.27 -4.51 -2.51
C GLU A 90 12.40 -4.15 -1.52
N LEU A 91 13.10 -3.03 -1.72
CA LEU A 91 14.15 -2.54 -0.82
C LEU A 91 13.61 -2.27 0.59
N ARG A 92 12.48 -1.57 0.71
CA ARG A 92 11.87 -1.27 2.01
C ARG A 92 11.39 -2.54 2.71
N CYS A 93 10.80 -3.48 1.99
CA CYS A 93 10.38 -4.78 2.53
C CYS A 93 11.59 -5.55 3.10
N TYR A 94 12.63 -5.75 2.28
CA TYR A 94 13.81 -6.51 2.70
C TYR A 94 14.49 -5.86 3.91
N GLY A 95 14.72 -4.55 3.87
CA GLY A 95 15.31 -3.83 5.00
C GLY A 95 14.48 -3.90 6.28
N SER A 96 13.15 -3.83 6.16
CA SER A 96 12.24 -3.92 7.32
C SER A 96 12.26 -5.32 7.95
N LEU A 97 12.27 -6.38 7.13
CA LEU A 97 12.36 -7.75 7.62
C LEU A 97 13.70 -8.00 8.35
N LEU A 98 14.82 -7.54 7.78
CA LEU A 98 16.12 -7.60 8.46
C LEU A 98 16.13 -6.80 9.77
N GLU A 99 15.48 -5.64 9.79
CA GLU A 99 15.37 -4.82 11.00
C GLU A 99 14.58 -5.50 12.11
N ALA A 100 13.50 -6.19 11.74
CA ALA A 100 12.72 -7.00 12.66
C ALA A 100 13.51 -8.17 13.27
N GLY A 101 14.65 -8.55 12.66
CA GLY A 101 15.44 -9.71 13.08
C GLY A 101 15.07 -10.99 12.33
N ILE A 102 14.31 -10.88 11.24
CA ILE A 102 13.92 -12.02 10.41
C ILE A 102 15.09 -12.40 9.51
N GLU A 103 15.45 -13.68 9.49
CA GLU A 103 16.38 -14.18 8.49
C GLU A 103 15.65 -14.24 7.14
N VAL A 104 16.01 -13.34 6.23
CA VAL A 104 15.36 -13.20 4.93
C VAL A 104 16.40 -13.18 3.81
N ARG A 105 16.08 -13.83 2.69
CA ARG A 105 16.95 -13.93 1.53
C ARG A 105 16.15 -13.70 0.25
N PRO A 106 16.71 -12.97 -0.74
CA PRO A 106 16.06 -12.79 -2.03
C PRO A 106 16.01 -14.10 -2.82
N ILE A 107 14.86 -14.37 -3.43
CA ILE A 107 14.69 -15.53 -4.32
C ILE A 107 15.17 -15.14 -5.72
N ARG A 108 15.95 -16.03 -6.34
CA ARG A 108 16.39 -15.82 -7.72
C ARG A 108 15.19 -15.87 -8.66
N LYS A 109 14.98 -14.82 -9.46
CA LYS A 109 13.94 -14.80 -10.48
C LYS A 109 14.19 -15.91 -11.52
N GLU A 110 13.19 -16.75 -11.74
CA GLU A 110 13.20 -17.82 -12.74
C GLU A 110 12.22 -17.54 -13.88
N ARG A 111 12.11 -18.46 -14.85
CA ARG A 111 11.12 -18.36 -15.94
C ARG A 111 9.68 -18.48 -15.42
N THR A 112 9.49 -19.17 -14.31
CA THR A 112 8.21 -19.25 -13.60
C THR A 112 8.11 -18.14 -12.56
N PRO A 113 6.91 -17.57 -12.32
CA PRO A 113 6.73 -16.57 -11.27
C PRO A 113 7.18 -17.11 -9.90
N THR A 114 8.19 -16.49 -9.32
CA THR A 114 8.70 -16.77 -7.97
C THR A 114 8.30 -15.64 -7.02
N ALA A 115 8.18 -15.93 -5.73
CA ALA A 115 8.11 -14.88 -4.72
C ALA A 115 9.40 -14.03 -4.71
N ASP A 116 9.36 -12.86 -4.07
CA ASP A 116 10.51 -11.96 -4.01
C ASP A 116 11.53 -12.41 -2.94
N PHE A 117 11.02 -12.88 -1.80
CA PHE A 117 11.86 -13.27 -0.66
C PHE A 117 11.42 -14.59 -0.04
N GLU A 118 12.40 -15.30 0.51
CA GLU A 118 12.23 -16.43 1.43
C GLU A 118 12.66 -15.99 2.83
N PHE A 119 11.96 -16.45 3.85
CA PHE A 119 12.34 -16.17 5.23
C PHE A 119 12.32 -17.42 6.10
N GLU A 120 13.09 -17.38 7.18
CA GLU A 120 13.12 -18.41 8.22
C GLU A 120 12.99 -17.76 9.61
N VAL A 121 12.03 -18.23 10.41
CA VAL A 121 11.85 -17.78 11.81
C VAL A 121 11.41 -18.96 12.66
N GLY A 122 12.20 -19.28 13.69
CA GLY A 122 11.83 -20.34 14.64
C GLY A 122 11.64 -21.73 14.01
N GLY A 123 12.28 -21.99 12.87
CA GLY A 123 12.13 -23.22 12.08
C GLY A 123 11.01 -23.18 11.04
N ASP A 124 10.17 -22.14 11.02
CA ASP A 124 9.20 -21.94 9.96
C ASP A 124 9.87 -21.31 8.75
N ILE A 125 9.65 -21.93 7.59
CA ILE A 125 10.14 -21.43 6.31
C ILE A 125 8.96 -20.90 5.50
N GLY A 126 9.03 -19.64 5.11
CA GLY A 126 7.97 -18.95 4.38
C GLY A 126 8.48 -18.13 3.22
N ILE A 127 7.55 -17.48 2.52
CA ILE A 127 7.83 -16.56 1.42
C ILE A 127 7.12 -15.23 1.61
N VAL A 128 7.71 -14.18 1.05
CA VAL A 128 7.09 -12.85 0.95
C VAL A 128 7.01 -12.46 -0.52
N GLU A 129 5.79 -12.12 -0.95
CA GLU A 129 5.52 -11.52 -2.25
C GLU A 129 5.29 -10.02 -2.06
N VAL A 130 6.05 -9.18 -2.76
CA VAL A 130 5.91 -7.73 -2.69
C VAL A 130 5.06 -7.21 -3.84
N ALA A 131 4.18 -6.28 -3.52
CA ALA A 131 3.43 -5.50 -4.49
C ALA A 131 3.47 -4.03 -4.10
N THR A 132 3.58 -3.15 -5.09
CA THR A 132 3.36 -1.71 -4.89
C THR A 132 2.03 -1.32 -5.51
N LYS A 133 1.24 -0.55 -4.78
CA LYS A 133 0.02 0.05 -5.33
C LYS A 133 0.33 1.45 -5.85
N LEU A 134 0.07 1.65 -7.14
CA LEU A 134 0.18 2.93 -7.83
C LEU A 134 -1.19 3.47 -8.23
N GLU A 135 -1.28 4.76 -8.54
CA GLU A 135 -2.50 5.34 -9.11
C GLU A 135 -2.85 4.65 -10.45
N PRO A 136 -4.14 4.45 -10.75
CA PRO A 136 -4.60 3.95 -12.05
C PRO A 136 -4.12 4.83 -13.21
N VAL A 137 -3.86 4.19 -14.36
CA VAL A 137 -3.34 4.86 -15.56
C VAL A 137 -4.22 6.04 -15.98
N ASP A 138 -5.54 5.89 -15.96
CA ASP A 138 -6.50 6.94 -16.31
C ASP A 138 -6.38 8.18 -15.42
N GLN A 139 -6.14 8.00 -14.12
CA GLN A 139 -5.91 9.12 -13.20
C GLN A 139 -4.58 9.82 -13.50
N THR A 140 -3.54 9.03 -13.80
CA THR A 140 -2.23 9.60 -14.15
C THR A 140 -2.27 10.35 -15.49
N GLU A 141 -2.97 9.83 -16.49
CA GLU A 141 -3.14 10.52 -17.77
C GLU A 141 -3.93 11.83 -17.58
N ARG A 142 -5.02 11.81 -16.81
CA ARG A 142 -5.80 13.01 -16.51
C ARG A 142 -4.95 14.09 -15.83
N ALA A 143 -4.15 13.72 -14.83
CA ALA A 143 -3.28 14.68 -14.15
C ALA A 143 -2.20 15.28 -15.09
N ARG A 144 -1.65 14.49 -16.03
CA ARG A 144 -0.74 15.02 -17.06
C ARG A 144 -1.44 16.02 -17.99
N LEU A 145 -2.67 15.73 -18.43
CA LEU A 145 -3.44 16.67 -19.24
C LEU A 145 -3.70 17.98 -18.50
N ILE A 146 -4.00 17.91 -17.20
CA ILE A 146 -4.19 19.08 -16.34
C ILE A 146 -2.88 19.89 -16.22
N GLU A 147 -1.73 19.25 -16.03
CA GLU A 147 -0.45 19.96 -15.98
C GLU A 147 -0.14 20.68 -17.31
N GLN A 148 -0.49 20.07 -18.45
CA GLN A 148 -0.34 20.65 -19.78
C GLN A 148 -1.33 21.80 -20.08
N GLY A 149 -2.11 22.24 -19.09
CA GLY A 149 -3.07 23.33 -19.24
C GLY A 149 -4.42 22.93 -19.85
N GLN A 150 -4.66 21.63 -20.09
CA GLN A 150 -5.95 21.17 -20.61
C GLN A 150 -7.02 21.14 -19.52
N THR A 151 -8.28 21.15 -19.93
CA THR A 151 -9.44 21.13 -19.01
C THR A 151 -10.33 19.93 -19.35
N PRO A 152 -9.90 18.70 -19.01
CA PRO A 152 -10.75 17.53 -19.20
C PRO A 152 -12.01 17.63 -18.33
N GLU A 153 -13.00 16.77 -18.60
CA GLU A 153 -14.26 16.75 -17.87
C GLU A 153 -14.05 16.70 -16.35
N GLY A 154 -14.86 17.46 -15.60
CA GLY A 154 -14.77 17.56 -14.14
C GLY A 154 -13.58 18.35 -13.59
N VAL A 155 -12.83 19.06 -14.45
CA VAL A 155 -11.77 20.01 -14.04
C VAL A 155 -12.30 21.43 -14.12
N LEU A 156 -12.18 22.17 -13.02
CA LEU A 156 -12.49 23.59 -12.95
C LEU A 156 -11.20 24.39 -13.01
N ARG A 157 -11.16 25.41 -13.89
CA ARG A 157 -10.10 26.41 -13.93
C ARG A 157 -10.68 27.78 -13.71
N THR A 158 -10.06 28.58 -12.88
CA THR A 158 -10.46 29.97 -12.64
C THR A 158 -9.21 30.82 -12.49
N SER A 159 -9.20 31.97 -13.15
CA SER A 159 -8.12 32.94 -13.06
C SER A 159 -8.68 34.25 -12.54
N PHE A 160 -7.97 34.88 -11.61
CA PHE A 160 -8.30 36.24 -11.17
C PHE A 160 -7.04 37.02 -10.84
N ASP A 161 -7.10 38.34 -11.08
CA ASP A 161 -6.01 39.25 -10.78
C ASP A 161 -6.17 39.83 -9.37
N THR A 162 -5.07 39.84 -8.63
CA THR A 162 -4.91 40.55 -7.37
C THR A 162 -4.00 41.77 -7.58
N SER A 163 -3.85 42.64 -6.58
CA SER A 163 -3.07 43.88 -6.67
C SER A 163 -1.57 43.71 -6.98
N GLY A 164 -1.06 42.48 -7.01
CA GLY A 164 0.34 42.20 -7.40
C GLY A 164 0.58 40.85 -8.07
N ALA A 165 -0.45 40.06 -8.37
CA ALA A 165 -0.29 38.74 -8.97
C ALA A 165 -1.56 38.27 -9.69
N ARG A 166 -1.37 37.48 -10.75
CA ARG A 166 -2.43 36.64 -11.32
C ARG A 166 -2.47 35.32 -10.54
N VAL A 167 -3.65 34.93 -10.09
CA VAL A 167 -3.88 33.64 -9.42
C VAL A 167 -4.64 32.73 -10.38
N ASP A 168 -4.06 31.58 -10.71
CA ASP A 168 -4.72 30.53 -11.49
C ASP A 168 -5.05 29.36 -10.55
N LEU A 169 -6.34 29.11 -10.33
CA LEU A 169 -6.87 28.00 -9.56
C LEU A 169 -7.26 26.86 -10.49
N VAL A 170 -6.88 25.64 -10.11
CA VAL A 170 -7.31 24.40 -10.75
C VAL A 170 -7.88 23.47 -9.68
N ALA A 171 -9.11 23.02 -9.86
CA ALA A 171 -9.77 22.10 -8.93
C ALA A 171 -10.33 20.90 -9.70
N TYR A 172 -10.11 19.69 -9.18
CA TYR A 172 -10.65 18.45 -9.71
C TYR A 172 -10.71 17.39 -8.60
N ALA A 173 -11.64 16.45 -8.73
CA ALA A 173 -11.68 15.26 -7.88
C ALA A 173 -10.72 14.19 -8.41
N ALA A 174 -9.86 13.67 -7.54
CA ALA A 174 -8.95 12.57 -7.83
C ALA A 174 -9.45 11.28 -7.16
N HIS A 175 -9.27 10.15 -7.84
CA HIS A 175 -9.71 8.85 -7.33
C HIS A 175 -8.56 7.83 -7.40
N PRO A 176 -7.70 7.73 -6.37
CA PRO A 176 -6.51 6.87 -6.37
C PRO A 176 -6.78 5.36 -6.53
N PHE A 177 -8.05 4.96 -6.44
CA PHE A 177 -8.52 3.59 -6.68
C PHE A 177 -9.48 3.46 -7.87
N GLY A 178 -9.64 4.53 -8.66
CA GLY A 178 -10.53 4.62 -9.81
C GLY A 178 -11.83 5.36 -9.47
N ALA A 179 -12.28 6.18 -10.42
CA ALA A 179 -13.53 6.93 -10.29
C ALA A 179 -14.74 5.97 -10.29
N PRO A 180 -15.80 6.26 -9.53
CA PRO A 180 -17.03 5.48 -9.59
C PRO A 180 -17.68 5.58 -10.97
N ASP A 181 -18.13 4.45 -11.51
CA ASP A 181 -18.93 4.40 -12.73
C ASP A 181 -20.42 4.60 -12.40
N PRO A 182 -21.04 5.73 -12.81
CA PRO A 182 -22.44 6.02 -12.49
C PRO A 182 -23.42 5.03 -13.14
N MET A 183 -22.99 4.28 -14.17
CA MET A 183 -23.81 3.26 -14.84
C MET A 183 -23.72 1.90 -14.16
N LYS A 184 -22.79 1.72 -13.20
CA LYS A 184 -22.59 0.48 -12.48
C LYS A 184 -23.22 0.58 -11.07
N PRO A 185 -24.35 -0.10 -10.81
CA PRO A 185 -25.03 0.00 -9.52
C PRO A 185 -24.11 -0.40 -8.37
N GLY A 186 -24.00 0.48 -7.38
CA GLY A 186 -23.17 0.28 -6.21
C GLY A 186 -21.66 0.44 -6.46
N ASP A 187 -21.28 1.11 -7.54
CA ASP A 187 -19.89 1.56 -7.72
C ASP A 187 -19.71 2.92 -7.04
N THR A 188 -18.89 2.94 -5.99
CA THR A 188 -18.56 4.12 -5.20
C THR A 188 -17.05 4.22 -5.03
N THR A 189 -16.55 5.33 -4.46
CA THR A 189 -15.10 5.46 -4.22
C THR A 189 -14.62 4.38 -3.25
N GLN A 190 -15.42 4.09 -2.22
CA GLN A 190 -15.09 3.10 -1.20
C GLN A 190 -15.12 1.67 -1.75
N THR A 191 -16.14 1.29 -2.53
CA THR A 191 -16.20 -0.06 -3.12
C THR A 191 -15.08 -0.29 -4.12
N ASN A 192 -14.66 0.75 -4.85
CA ASN A 192 -13.52 0.70 -5.75
C ASN A 192 -12.20 0.53 -4.99
N ALA A 193 -11.98 1.28 -3.90
CA ALA A 193 -10.83 1.07 -3.02
C ALA A 193 -10.75 -0.38 -2.53
N ILE A 194 -11.82 -0.89 -1.93
CA ILE A 194 -11.92 -2.28 -1.44
C ILE A 194 -11.59 -3.28 -2.55
N SER A 195 -12.21 -3.11 -3.73
CA SER A 195 -12.02 -4.01 -4.88
C SER A 195 -10.58 -4.03 -5.38
N LYS A 196 -9.94 -2.85 -5.51
CA LYS A 196 -8.57 -2.75 -6.02
C LYS A 196 -7.54 -3.29 -5.03
N ILE A 197 -7.73 -3.04 -3.73
CA ILE A 197 -6.87 -3.57 -2.66
C ILE A 197 -6.99 -5.11 -2.62
N CYS A 198 -8.22 -5.63 -2.61
CA CYS A 198 -8.47 -7.08 -2.67
C CYS A 198 -7.92 -7.71 -3.96
N GLY A 199 -7.88 -6.95 -5.05
CA GLY A 199 -7.39 -7.38 -6.37
C GLY A 199 -5.87 -7.52 -6.49
N VAL A 200 -5.08 -6.94 -5.56
CA VAL A 200 -3.61 -7.01 -5.60
C VAL A 200 -3.17 -8.48 -5.56
N LYS A 201 -2.43 -8.93 -6.58
CA LYS A 201 -1.96 -10.33 -6.69
C LYS A 201 -3.07 -11.38 -6.52
N ALA A 202 -4.31 -11.10 -6.92
CA ALA A 202 -5.49 -11.96 -6.68
C ALA A 202 -5.41 -13.39 -7.25
N LYS A 203 -4.51 -13.66 -8.19
CA LYS A 203 -4.28 -15.01 -8.74
C LYS A 203 -3.36 -15.87 -7.87
N GLU A 204 -2.64 -15.25 -6.92
CA GLU A 204 -1.80 -15.91 -5.92
C GLU A 204 -0.83 -16.96 -6.50
N LYS A 205 -0.32 -16.68 -7.72
CA LYS A 205 0.52 -17.62 -8.49
C LYS A 205 1.84 -17.95 -7.80
N GLN A 206 2.33 -17.02 -6.99
CA GLN A 206 3.61 -17.12 -6.29
C GLN A 206 3.46 -17.69 -4.87
N ALA A 207 2.24 -17.88 -4.36
CA ALA A 207 2.03 -18.58 -3.09
C ALA A 207 2.45 -20.05 -3.25
N VAL A 208 3.01 -20.64 -2.19
CA VAL A 208 3.49 -22.03 -2.19
C VAL A 208 2.68 -22.82 -1.16
N GLU A 209 2.16 -23.97 -1.58
CA GLU A 209 1.38 -24.84 -0.69
C GLU A 209 2.28 -25.44 0.40
N GLY A 210 1.75 -25.54 1.63
CA GLY A 210 2.50 -26.07 2.79
C GLY A 210 3.55 -25.11 3.35
N ARG A 211 3.63 -23.88 2.85
CA ARG A 211 4.54 -22.83 3.36
C ARG A 211 3.75 -21.62 3.79
N VAL A 212 4.27 -20.93 4.81
CA VAL A 212 3.76 -19.60 5.17
C VAL A 212 3.96 -18.67 3.98
N SER A 213 2.87 -18.04 3.51
CA SER A 213 2.90 -17.11 2.38
C SER A 213 2.37 -15.74 2.81
N ILE A 214 3.23 -14.72 2.82
CA ILE A 214 2.87 -13.35 3.21
C ILE A 214 2.82 -12.48 1.95
N LEU A 215 1.71 -11.75 1.77
CA LEU A 215 1.60 -10.71 0.76
C LEU A 215 1.95 -9.36 1.39
N TRP A 216 3.00 -8.71 0.90
CA TRP A 216 3.42 -7.38 1.33
C TRP A 216 2.94 -6.33 0.32
N ILE A 217 2.05 -5.43 0.71
CA ILE A 217 1.50 -4.40 -0.17
C ILE A 217 1.95 -3.02 0.30
N ASP A 218 2.70 -2.34 -0.57
CA ASP A 218 3.24 -1.01 -0.32
C ASP A 218 2.39 0.08 -0.98
N PHE A 219 1.80 0.96 -0.16
CA PHE A 219 0.98 2.10 -0.60
C PHE A 219 1.74 3.43 -0.53
N ARG A 220 3.03 3.42 -0.17
CA ARG A 220 3.80 4.64 0.07
C ARG A 220 4.14 5.43 -1.20
N ASP A 221 3.94 4.85 -2.39
CA ASP A 221 4.18 5.48 -3.69
C ASP A 221 2.90 5.66 -4.52
N LEU A 222 1.75 5.89 -3.85
CA LEU A 222 0.44 6.14 -4.47
C LEU A 222 0.31 7.54 -5.13
N GLY A 223 1.34 7.94 -5.88
CA GLY A 223 1.39 9.14 -6.73
C GLY A 223 1.20 10.47 -6.00
N LEU A 224 0.28 11.32 -6.48
CA LEU A 224 0.09 12.70 -5.96
C LEU A 224 -0.45 12.77 -4.53
N TRP A 225 -0.93 11.65 -4.00
CA TRP A 225 -1.69 11.60 -2.76
C TRP A 225 -1.05 10.70 -1.70
N PRO A 226 0.19 10.99 -1.28
CA PRO A 226 0.74 10.41 -0.06
C PRO A 226 -0.24 10.67 1.09
N GLY A 227 -0.71 9.61 1.75
CA GLY A 227 -1.65 9.70 2.88
C GLY A 227 -3.14 9.73 2.56
N VAL A 228 -3.56 9.51 1.30
CA VAL A 228 -5.01 9.35 0.99
C VAL A 228 -5.62 8.11 1.62
N VAL A 229 -4.78 7.11 1.87
CA VAL A 229 -5.11 5.97 2.74
C VAL A 229 -4.42 6.19 4.08
N SER A 230 -5.14 5.90 5.15
CA SER A 230 -4.66 6.06 6.51
C SER A 230 -4.73 4.75 7.27
N VAL A 231 -4.08 4.69 8.43
CA VAL A 231 -4.19 3.52 9.31
C VAL A 231 -5.65 3.27 9.75
N CYS A 232 -6.50 4.30 9.78
CA CYS A 232 -7.92 4.14 10.11
C CYS A 232 -8.64 3.23 9.09
N ASP A 233 -8.18 3.12 7.84
CA ASP A 233 -8.78 2.24 6.83
C ASP A 233 -8.64 0.74 7.16
N THR A 234 -7.89 0.40 8.21
CA THR A 234 -7.76 -0.97 8.73
C THR A 234 -8.83 -1.34 9.75
N THR A 235 -9.64 -0.38 10.21
CA THR A 235 -10.80 -0.65 11.08
C THR A 235 -12.03 -0.98 10.23
N PRO A 236 -12.99 -1.78 10.73
CA PRO A 236 -14.21 -2.07 9.99
C PRO A 236 -15.03 -0.81 9.73
N LEU A 237 -15.20 0.05 10.74
CA LEU A 237 -15.95 1.30 10.66
C LEU A 237 -15.15 2.44 11.27
N MET A 238 -15.32 3.63 10.72
CA MET A 238 -14.75 4.88 11.18
C MET A 238 -15.79 6.00 11.12
N SER A 239 -15.57 7.08 11.87
CA SER A 239 -16.37 8.29 11.74
C SER A 239 -15.93 9.08 10.51
N GLY A 240 -16.88 9.42 9.64
CA GLY A 240 -16.72 10.37 8.55
C GLY A 240 -16.74 11.82 9.05
N HIS A 241 -16.57 12.76 8.13
CA HIS A 241 -16.36 14.18 8.43
C HIS A 241 -17.60 14.83 9.06
N ASN A 242 -18.79 14.46 8.61
CA ASN A 242 -20.07 15.03 9.07
C ASN A 242 -20.82 14.12 10.05
N GLY A 243 -20.11 13.34 10.86
CA GLY A 243 -20.71 12.36 11.79
C GLY A 243 -21.37 11.17 11.08
N THR A 244 -21.09 11.01 9.78
CA THR A 244 -21.42 9.81 9.01
C THR A 244 -20.50 8.66 9.44
N LEU A 245 -20.82 7.45 9.00
CA LEU A 245 -19.92 6.31 9.08
C LEU A 245 -19.18 6.17 7.76
N SER A 246 -17.93 5.73 7.81
CA SER A 246 -17.20 5.23 6.64
C SER A 246 -16.66 3.85 6.95
N SER A 247 -16.64 2.97 5.94
CA SER A 247 -16.02 1.65 6.04
C SER A 247 -14.52 1.74 5.84
N GLY A 248 -13.70 0.97 6.57
CA GLY A 248 -12.27 0.89 6.27
C GLY A 248 -11.95 -0.01 5.08
N ALA A 249 -11.28 0.55 4.07
CA ALA A 249 -11.04 -0.15 2.81
C ALA A 249 -10.17 -1.41 2.98
N PHE A 250 -9.12 -1.33 3.81
CA PHE A 250 -8.21 -2.45 4.04
C PHE A 250 -8.90 -3.58 4.82
N TRP A 251 -9.73 -3.23 5.80
CA TRP A 251 -10.49 -4.23 6.56
C TRP A 251 -11.46 -4.98 5.66
N TYR A 252 -12.28 -4.28 4.88
CA TYR A 252 -13.24 -4.91 3.97
C TYR A 252 -12.55 -5.70 2.84
N ALA A 253 -11.42 -5.21 2.32
CA ALA A 253 -10.63 -5.95 1.33
C ALA A 253 -10.10 -7.29 1.87
N SER A 254 -9.88 -7.36 3.18
CA SER A 254 -9.35 -8.56 3.85
C SER A 254 -10.47 -9.48 4.33
N TYR A 255 -11.48 -8.94 5.01
CA TYR A 255 -12.47 -9.72 5.78
C TYR A 255 -13.93 -9.46 5.41
N GLY A 256 -14.20 -8.54 4.48
CA GLY A 256 -15.55 -8.24 4.04
C GLY A 256 -16.22 -9.46 3.41
N TRP A 257 -17.54 -9.57 3.54
CA TRP A 257 -18.32 -10.63 2.89
C TRP A 257 -19.18 -10.04 1.78
N LYS A 258 -19.55 -10.86 0.80
CA LYS A 258 -20.46 -10.42 -0.26
C LYS A 258 -21.80 -10.00 0.33
N GLY A 259 -22.26 -8.80 -0.03
CA GLY A 259 -23.48 -8.19 0.50
C GLY A 259 -23.30 -7.45 1.83
N ALA A 260 -22.08 -7.40 2.39
CA ALA A 260 -21.77 -6.54 3.53
C ALA A 260 -22.12 -5.08 3.21
N PRO A 261 -22.74 -4.32 4.13
CA PRO A 261 -22.97 -2.90 3.91
C PRO A 261 -21.63 -2.15 3.93
N VAL A 262 -21.32 -1.43 2.86
CA VAL A 262 -20.18 -0.51 2.75
C VAL A 262 -20.72 0.89 2.98
N PHE A 263 -20.21 1.56 4.00
CA PHE A 263 -20.60 2.91 4.38
C PHE A 263 -19.64 3.90 3.71
N GLU A 264 -20.20 4.90 3.02
CA GLU A 264 -19.45 6.00 2.42
C GLU A 264 -20.17 7.31 2.69
N GLU A 265 -19.38 8.36 2.93
CA GLU A 265 -19.90 9.72 3.00
C GLU A 265 -20.21 10.21 1.59
N GLY A 266 -21.50 10.49 1.32
CA GLY A 266 -21.96 11.10 0.09
C GLY A 266 -22.09 12.62 0.21
N ASP A 267 -22.53 13.23 -0.89
CA ASP A 267 -22.68 14.68 -0.99
C ASP A 267 -23.59 15.26 0.10
N LEU A 268 -23.23 16.45 0.58
CA LEU A 268 -23.99 17.23 1.57
C LEU A 268 -24.19 16.47 2.90
N GLY A 269 -23.23 15.63 3.29
CA GLY A 269 -23.26 14.88 4.55
C GLY A 269 -24.25 13.71 4.57
N ARG A 270 -24.73 13.27 3.41
CA ARG A 270 -25.58 12.07 3.32
C ARG A 270 -24.76 10.81 3.55
N GLN A 271 -25.35 9.81 4.19
CA GLN A 271 -24.76 8.47 4.23
C GLN A 271 -25.16 7.69 2.99
N LEU A 272 -24.18 7.21 2.23
CA LEU A 272 -24.36 6.15 1.25
C LEU A 272 -24.08 4.80 1.90
N VAL A 273 -24.93 3.82 1.64
CA VAL A 273 -24.73 2.43 2.05
C VAL A 273 -24.93 1.53 0.85
N THR A 274 -23.87 0.81 0.49
CA THR A 274 -23.83 0.01 -0.74
C THR A 274 -23.40 -1.41 -0.41
N PRO A 275 -24.07 -2.45 -0.94
CA PRO A 275 -23.66 -3.83 -0.68
C PRO A 275 -22.33 -4.15 -1.38
N LEU A 276 -21.40 -4.78 -0.67
CA LEU A 276 -20.13 -5.23 -1.24
C LEU A 276 -20.37 -6.30 -2.31
N ALA A 277 -19.83 -6.11 -3.51
CA ALA A 277 -20.10 -6.99 -4.65
C ALA A 277 -19.34 -8.33 -4.62
N HIS A 278 -18.27 -8.42 -3.83
CA HIS A 278 -17.36 -9.56 -3.78
C HIS A 278 -17.03 -9.94 -2.32
N HIS A 279 -16.36 -11.08 -2.17
CA HIS A 279 -15.78 -11.49 -0.89
C HIS A 279 -14.42 -10.82 -0.72
N GLY A 280 -14.09 -10.43 0.51
CA GLY A 280 -12.74 -10.07 0.91
C GLY A 280 -11.81 -11.27 0.78
N ARG A 281 -10.51 -11.03 0.85
CA ARG A 281 -9.49 -12.04 0.57
C ARG A 281 -9.60 -13.27 1.47
N PHE A 282 -9.86 -13.06 2.75
CA PHE A 282 -9.86 -14.07 3.82
C PHE A 282 -11.26 -14.43 4.30
N ASP A 283 -12.29 -14.04 3.54
CA ASP A 283 -13.65 -14.45 3.82
C ASP A 283 -13.83 -15.96 3.60
N VAL A 284 -14.52 -16.60 4.55
CA VAL A 284 -14.69 -18.06 4.60
C VAL A 284 -15.65 -18.59 3.52
N ASP A 285 -16.55 -17.74 3.01
CA ASP A 285 -17.56 -18.11 2.02
C ASP A 285 -17.04 -17.94 0.58
N ARG A 286 -15.76 -17.57 0.40
CA ARG A 286 -15.14 -17.42 -0.92
C ARG A 286 -14.99 -18.78 -1.61
N THR A 287 -15.34 -18.83 -2.90
CA THR A 287 -15.23 -20.06 -3.71
C THR A 287 -13.81 -20.61 -3.84
N SER A 288 -12.81 -19.73 -3.75
CA SER A 288 -11.39 -20.09 -3.75
C SER A 288 -10.73 -19.44 -2.53
N PRO A 289 -10.45 -20.21 -1.46
CA PRO A 289 -9.76 -19.73 -0.29
C PRO A 289 -8.41 -19.11 -0.66
N SER A 290 -8.01 -18.04 0.04
CA SER A 290 -6.68 -17.47 -0.16
C SER A 290 -5.59 -18.43 0.33
N ARG A 291 -4.54 -18.55 -0.49
CA ARG A 291 -3.30 -19.27 -0.23
C ARG A 291 -2.32 -18.43 0.60
N TYR A 292 -2.59 -17.15 0.79
CA TYR A 292 -1.79 -16.30 1.68
C TYR A 292 -2.19 -16.55 3.14
N SER A 293 -1.19 -16.71 3.99
CA SER A 293 -1.32 -16.82 5.45
C SER A 293 -1.62 -15.46 6.09
N ALA A 294 -1.11 -14.39 5.49
CA ALA A 294 -1.34 -13.02 5.94
C ALA A 294 -1.08 -11.99 4.83
N VAL A 295 -1.58 -10.78 5.04
CA VAL A 295 -1.20 -9.58 4.29
C VAL A 295 -0.55 -8.59 5.24
N VAL A 296 0.57 -7.99 4.82
CA VAL A 296 1.19 -6.82 5.46
C VAL A 296 0.88 -5.60 4.59
N ILE A 297 0.27 -4.59 5.19
CA ILE A 297 -0.06 -3.30 4.56
C ILE A 297 0.95 -2.26 5.03
N CYS A 298 1.65 -1.61 4.10
CA CYS A 298 2.59 -0.53 4.40
C CYS A 298 2.04 0.82 3.96
N LEU A 299 1.84 1.68 4.95
CA LEU A 299 1.41 3.06 4.82
C LEU A 299 2.58 4.01 5.09
N GLU A 300 2.35 5.31 5.02
CA GLU A 300 3.41 6.29 5.25
C GLU A 300 3.89 6.34 6.70
N ASP A 301 2.98 6.08 7.64
CA ASP A 301 3.19 6.21 9.08
C ASP A 301 2.99 4.90 9.86
N ALA A 302 2.47 3.84 9.23
CA ALA A 302 2.17 2.56 9.87
C ALA A 302 2.45 1.34 8.97
N ILE A 303 2.81 0.22 9.60
CA ILE A 303 2.78 -1.12 9.02
C ILE A 303 1.77 -1.96 9.79
N VAL A 304 0.84 -2.59 9.08
CA VAL A 304 -0.27 -3.33 9.68
C VAL A 304 -0.30 -4.77 9.15
N LEU A 305 -0.55 -5.73 10.05
CA LEU A 305 -0.68 -7.15 9.73
C LEU A 305 -2.16 -7.57 9.77
N PHE A 306 -2.59 -8.30 8.73
CA PHE A 306 -3.86 -8.99 8.66
C PHE A 306 -3.66 -10.47 8.41
N GLU A 307 -3.96 -11.30 9.40
CA GLU A 307 -3.89 -12.75 9.28
C GLU A 307 -5.13 -13.35 8.64
N ASN A 308 -4.92 -14.43 7.90
CA ASN A 308 -5.98 -15.27 7.37
C ASN A 308 -6.38 -16.33 8.40
N PRO A 309 -7.58 -16.27 9.00
CA PRO A 309 -8.02 -17.26 9.99
C PRO A 309 -8.22 -18.67 9.39
N GLY A 310 -8.35 -18.77 8.06
CA GLY A 310 -8.52 -20.02 7.32
C GLY A 310 -7.26 -20.47 6.57
N ALA A 311 -6.08 -19.93 6.90
CA ALA A 311 -4.84 -20.31 6.23
C ALA A 311 -4.54 -21.81 6.40
N SER A 312 -4.21 -22.49 5.30
CA SER A 312 -3.74 -23.89 5.35
C SER A 312 -2.40 -24.04 6.07
N THR A 313 -1.58 -22.98 6.03
CA THR A 313 -0.34 -22.87 6.80
C THR A 313 -0.37 -21.52 7.51
N PRO A 314 -0.94 -21.44 8.73
CA PRO A 314 -1.01 -20.19 9.47
C PRO A 314 0.40 -19.71 9.86
N ILE A 315 0.55 -18.41 10.06
CA ILE A 315 1.80 -17.90 10.63
C ILE A 315 1.93 -18.39 12.09
N SER A 316 3.14 -18.72 12.53
CA SER A 316 3.36 -19.13 13.91
C SER A 316 3.46 -17.94 14.85
N THR A 317 3.41 -18.21 16.16
CA THR A 317 3.69 -17.21 17.18
C THR A 317 5.08 -16.59 17.02
N ALA A 318 6.10 -17.37 16.63
CA ALA A 318 7.44 -16.85 16.42
C ALA A 318 7.47 -15.84 15.26
N VAL A 319 6.86 -16.19 14.12
CA VAL A 319 6.73 -15.29 12.97
C VAL A 319 5.97 -14.01 13.35
N ARG A 320 4.85 -14.10 14.08
CA ARG A 320 4.08 -12.93 14.56
C ARG A 320 4.92 -12.00 15.41
N LEU A 321 5.68 -12.54 16.35
CA LEU A 321 6.49 -11.73 17.27
C LEU A 321 7.61 -10.99 16.55
N GLU A 322 8.22 -11.60 15.52
CA GLU A 322 9.19 -10.91 14.69
C GLU A 322 8.51 -9.85 13.79
N LEU A 323 7.38 -10.16 13.16
CA LEU A 323 6.62 -9.15 12.39
C LEU A 323 6.19 -7.96 13.26
N ALA A 324 5.88 -8.17 14.53
CA ALA A 324 5.55 -7.10 15.47
C ALA A 324 6.72 -6.14 15.78
N ARG A 325 7.95 -6.50 15.37
CA ARG A 325 9.16 -5.66 15.48
C ARG A 325 9.48 -4.88 14.21
N LEU A 326 8.65 -5.00 13.16
CA LEU A 326 8.82 -4.20 11.96
C LEU A 326 8.81 -2.70 12.33
N PRO A 327 9.62 -1.87 11.63
CA PRO A 327 9.61 -0.44 11.87
C PRO A 327 8.21 0.12 11.62
N GLN A 328 7.69 0.89 12.58
CA GLN A 328 6.32 1.45 12.55
C GLN A 328 5.20 0.40 12.56
N PHE A 329 5.45 -0.80 13.08
CA PHE A 329 4.38 -1.77 13.28
C PHE A 329 3.30 -1.22 14.21
N ASP A 330 2.06 -1.16 13.71
CA ASP A 330 0.91 -0.72 14.49
C ASP A 330 0.18 -1.94 15.04
N LEU A 331 0.45 -2.23 16.31
CA LEU A 331 -0.16 -3.35 17.02
C LEU A 331 -1.67 -3.19 17.20
N HIS A 332 -2.16 -1.97 17.38
CA HIS A 332 -3.57 -1.68 17.65
C HIS A 332 -4.44 -1.93 16.42
N HIS A 333 -3.91 -1.58 15.25
CA HIS A 333 -4.61 -1.67 13.97
C HIS A 333 -4.41 -3.02 13.26
N SER A 334 -3.52 -3.86 13.77
CA SER A 334 -3.26 -5.21 13.24
C SER A 334 -4.28 -6.24 13.73
N VAL A 335 -4.74 -7.09 12.83
CA VAL A 335 -5.63 -8.23 13.13
C VAL A 335 -4.83 -9.51 12.98
N ALA A 336 -4.36 -10.02 14.12
CA ALA A 336 -3.44 -11.14 14.20
C ALA A 336 -3.81 -12.07 15.37
N ASP A 337 -3.40 -13.33 15.30
CA ASP A 337 -3.75 -14.37 16.28
C ASP A 337 -2.76 -14.33 17.45
N TRP A 338 -2.82 -13.24 18.22
CA TRP A 338 -1.98 -13.02 19.40
C TRP A 338 -2.21 -14.11 20.45
N SER A 339 -3.47 -14.51 20.61
CA SER A 339 -3.89 -15.78 21.22
C SER A 339 -4.72 -16.58 20.22
N PRO A 340 -4.80 -17.91 20.37
CA PRO A 340 -5.56 -18.76 19.45
C PRO A 340 -7.02 -18.31 19.26
N GLY A 341 -7.38 -18.03 18.01
CA GLY A 341 -8.72 -17.65 17.58
C GLY A 341 -9.09 -16.18 17.76
N ASP A 342 -8.17 -15.30 18.14
CA ASP A 342 -8.38 -13.87 18.27
C ASP A 342 -8.78 -13.22 16.94
N VAL A 343 -8.21 -13.68 15.81
CA VAL A 343 -8.59 -13.18 14.47
C VAL A 343 -10.07 -13.47 14.20
N ALA A 344 -10.50 -14.71 14.41
CA ALA A 344 -11.89 -15.11 14.16
C ALA A 344 -12.87 -14.36 15.08
N LYS A 345 -12.53 -14.16 16.35
CA LYS A 345 -13.34 -13.37 17.30
C LYS A 345 -13.42 -11.90 16.89
N SER A 346 -12.30 -11.30 16.47
CA SER A 346 -12.24 -9.91 16.02
C SER A 346 -13.12 -9.69 14.77
N ILE A 347 -13.07 -10.61 13.81
CA ILE A 347 -13.93 -10.58 12.62
C ILE A 347 -15.41 -10.72 13.00
N ALA A 348 -15.74 -11.67 13.88
CA ALA A 348 -17.12 -11.88 14.33
C ALA A 348 -17.69 -10.65 15.04
N LEU A 349 -16.90 -10.02 15.92
CA LEU A 349 -17.28 -8.78 16.61
C LEU A 349 -17.49 -7.65 15.60
N SER A 350 -16.56 -7.47 14.67
CA SER A 350 -16.63 -6.44 13.63
C SER A 350 -17.86 -6.62 12.73
N ARG A 351 -18.17 -7.86 12.35
CA ARG A 351 -19.38 -8.20 11.59
C ARG A 351 -20.65 -7.84 12.36
N SER A 352 -20.73 -8.22 13.64
CA SER A 352 -21.87 -7.88 14.50
C SER A 352 -22.06 -6.37 14.63
N LEU A 353 -20.97 -5.61 14.77
CA LEU A 353 -20.98 -4.15 14.78
C LEU A 353 -21.53 -3.58 13.47
N ILE A 354 -21.01 -4.03 12.33
CA ILE A 354 -21.44 -3.61 10.98
C ILE A 354 -22.94 -3.88 10.76
N GLU A 355 -23.40 -5.08 11.11
CA GLU A 355 -24.81 -5.47 10.98
C GLU A 355 -25.72 -4.64 11.89
N THR A 356 -25.29 -4.36 13.12
CA THR A 356 -26.02 -3.52 14.08
C THR A 356 -26.15 -2.07 13.57
N MET A 357 -25.09 -1.52 12.98
CA MET A 357 -25.12 -0.16 12.42
C MET A 357 -26.00 -0.05 11.18
N ARG A 358 -26.16 -1.16 10.43
CA ARG A 358 -27.09 -1.22 9.29
C ARG A 358 -28.55 -1.25 9.73
N THR A 359 -28.90 -1.95 10.81
CA THR A 359 -30.31 -2.11 11.24
C THR A 359 -30.88 -0.89 11.95
N ASN A 360 -30.03 -0.04 12.53
CA ASN A 360 -30.43 1.13 13.31
C ASN A 360 -30.45 2.44 12.48
N ARG A 361 -30.52 2.33 11.16
CA ARG A 361 -30.68 3.43 10.20
C ARG A 361 -31.78 3.06 9.21
#